data_AF-B4ME57-F1
#
_entry.id   AF-B4ME57-F1
#
_cell.length_a   1.000
_cell.length_b   1.000
_cell.length_c   1.000
_cell.angle_alpha   90.00
_cell.angle_beta   90.00
_cell.angle_gamma   90.00
#
_symmetry.space_group_name_H-M   'P 1'
#
loop_
_entity.id
_entity.type
_entity.pdbx_description
1 polymer ?
#
loop_
_entity_poly.entity_id
_entity_poly.type
_entity_poly.pdbx_seq_one_letter_code
_entity_poly.pdbx_strand_id
1 'polypeptide(L)'
;MLQMRFLFVFSFACTLLLLYSQPADGFILRLISETLQNNVAGEPITHVRTDWNFDPEAAKKARSIYYEKNGYRSAKFIERIGVGLDGRHEERRQAQEERDLGRLNGEHFINYPAEIA
;
A
#
# COMPACT_ATOMS: atom_id res chain seq x y z
N MET A 1 -35.73 38.63 38.91
CA MET A 1 -35.09 38.79 37.58
C MET A 1 -33.57 38.98 37.64
N LEU A 2 -33.02 39.65 38.65
CA LEU A 2 -31.57 39.89 38.78
C LEU A 2 -30.74 38.60 38.96
N GLN A 3 -31.22 37.65 39.76
CA GLN A 3 -30.54 36.35 39.99
C GLN A 3 -30.43 35.48 38.73
N MET A 4 -31.46 35.48 37.87
CA MET A 4 -31.43 34.74 36.60
C MET A 4 -30.38 35.32 35.64
N ARG A 5 -30.21 36.65 35.62
CA ARG A 5 -29.17 37.32 34.81
C ARG A 5 -27.76 36.94 35.27
N PHE A 6 -27.53 36.86 36.58
CA PHE A 6 -26.24 36.40 37.11
C PHE A 6 -25.93 34.95 36.75
N LEU A 7 -26.92 34.05 36.78
CA LEU A 7 -26.74 32.66 36.37
C LEU A 7 -26.41 32.54 34.88
N PHE A 8 -27.04 33.33 34.02
CA PHE A 8 -26.72 33.36 32.58
C PHE A 8 -25.31 33.88 32.31
N VAL A 9 -24.90 34.96 32.99
CA VAL A 9 -23.54 35.52 32.84
C VAL A 9 -22.49 34.55 33.38
N PHE A 10 -22.76 33.88 34.50
CA PHE A 10 -21.87 32.87 35.06
C PHE A 10 -21.74 31.65 34.14
N SER A 11 -22.86 31.14 33.62
CA SER A 11 -22.86 30.04 32.65
C SER A 11 -22.09 30.41 31.38
N PHE A 12 -22.31 31.62 30.84
CA PHE A 12 -21.60 32.13 29.67
C PHE A 12 -20.09 32.32 29.92
N ALA A 13 -19.70 32.78 31.11
CA ALA A 13 -18.29 32.89 31.48
C ALA A 13 -17.63 31.51 31.63
N CYS A 14 -18.33 30.53 32.21
CA CYS A 14 -17.86 29.14 32.31
C CYS A 14 -17.69 28.48 30.94
N THR A 15 -18.62 28.68 30.00
CA THR A 15 -18.48 28.12 28.65
C THR A 15 -17.34 28.77 27.88
N LEU A 16 -17.13 30.08 28.02
CA LEU A 16 -15.97 30.79 27.46
C LEU A 16 -14.64 30.27 28.01
N LEU A 17 -14.57 29.99 29.32
CA LEU A 17 -13.40 29.40 29.97
C LEU A 17 -13.10 27.99 29.46
N LEU A 18 -14.13 27.16 29.27
CA LEU A 18 -13.97 25.81 28.73
C LEU A 18 -13.49 25.83 27.26
N LEU A 19 -13.94 26.79 26.46
CA LEU A 19 -13.48 26.97 25.08
C LEU A 19 -12.03 27.46 24.99
N TYR A 20 -11.58 28.24 25.98
CA TYR A 20 -10.19 28.72 26.07
C TYR A 20 -9.23 27.74 26.73
N SER A 21 -9.75 26.71 27.41
CA SER A 21 -8.92 25.64 27.96
C SER A 21 -8.27 24.91 26.80
N GLN A 22 -6.96 25.10 26.65
CA GLN A 22 -6.15 24.26 25.76
C GLN A 22 -6.34 22.79 26.20
N PRO A 23 -6.47 21.84 25.26
CA PRO A 23 -6.43 20.44 25.63
C PRO A 23 -5.11 20.20 26.37
N ALA A 24 -5.18 19.63 27.58
CA ALA A 24 -3.97 19.18 28.24
C ALA A 24 -3.32 18.15 27.30
N ASP A 25 -2.17 18.51 26.72
CA ASP A 25 -1.45 17.66 25.78
C ASP A 25 -1.22 16.32 26.47
N GLY A 26 -2.00 15.31 26.05
CA GLY A 26 -1.86 13.95 26.52
C GLY A 26 -0.57 13.42 25.97
N PHE A 27 0.55 13.68 26.65
CA PHE A 27 1.90 13.29 26.23
C PHE A 27 1.94 11.82 25.78
N ILE A 28 1.21 10.95 26.50
CA ILE A 28 1.08 9.52 26.18
C ILE A 28 0.37 9.31 24.84
N LEU A 29 -0.75 10.00 24.60
CA LEU A 29 -1.50 9.90 23.34
C LEU A 29 -0.69 10.45 22.16
N ARG A 30 0.07 11.54 22.40
CA ARG A 30 0.97 12.11 21.40
C ARG A 30 2.11 11.13 21.08
N LEU A 31 2.75 10.56 22.09
CA LEU A 31 3.80 9.56 21.91
C LEU A 31 3.32 8.34 21.12
N ILE A 32 2.14 7.80 21.45
CA ILE A 32 1.56 6.65 20.74
C ILE A 32 1.24 7.01 19.29
N SER A 33 0.56 8.14 19.07
CA SER A 33 0.15 8.54 17.71
C SER A 33 1.35 8.87 16.82
N GLU A 34 2.35 9.60 17.33
CA GLU A 34 3.58 9.90 16.59
C GLU A 34 4.38 8.62 16.28
N THR A 35 4.49 7.69 17.24
CA THR A 35 5.19 6.42 17.03
C THR A 35 4.51 5.60 15.93
N LEU A 36 3.18 5.46 15.98
CA LEU A 36 2.43 4.71 14.98
C LEU A 36 2.53 5.36 13.60
N GLN A 37 2.35 6.68 13.50
CA GLN A 37 2.41 7.40 12.23
C GLN A 37 3.79 7.29 11.58
N ASN A 38 4.86 7.46 12.36
CA ASN A 38 6.23 7.36 11.85
C ASN A 38 6.59 5.95 11.39
N ASN A 39 6.01 4.89 11.98
CA ASN A 39 6.24 3.52 11.53
C ASN A 39 5.41 3.14 10.29
N VAL A 40 4.19 3.67 10.13
CA VAL A 40 3.30 3.34 8.99
C VAL A 40 3.63 4.17 7.76
N ALA A 41 3.79 5.48 7.92
CA ALA A 41 4.02 6.41 6.81
C ALA A 41 5.51 6.72 6.59
N GLY A 42 6.39 6.32 7.52
CA GLY A 42 7.76 6.82 7.57
C GLY A 42 7.81 8.25 8.10
N GLU A 43 8.97 8.67 8.60
CA GLU A 43 9.18 10.06 9.00
C GLU A 43 9.05 10.98 7.76
N PRO A 44 8.34 12.13 7.85
CA PRO A 44 8.12 13.02 6.71
C PRO A 44 9.41 13.61 6.10
N ILE A 45 10.58 13.39 6.73
CA ILE A 45 11.90 13.80 6.24
C ILE A 45 12.35 12.95 5.04
N THR A 46 11.94 11.68 4.94
CA THR A 46 12.42 10.74 3.90
C THR A 46 11.60 10.75 2.62
N HIS A 47 10.57 11.59 2.53
CA HIS A 47 9.71 11.69 1.34
C HIS A 47 10.39 12.52 0.25
N VAL A 48 11.33 11.90 -0.47
CA VAL A 48 11.93 12.49 -1.68
C VAL A 48 10.95 12.31 -2.83
N ARG A 49 10.48 13.42 -3.41
CA ARG A 49 9.77 13.36 -4.70
C ARG A 49 10.76 12.86 -5.75
N THR A 50 10.54 11.61 -6.15
CA THR A 50 11.35 10.94 -7.17
C THR A 50 10.50 10.86 -8.42
N ASP A 51 10.94 11.55 -9.47
CA ASP A 51 10.32 11.43 -10.78
C ASP A 51 10.86 10.18 -11.47
N TRP A 52 9.95 9.27 -11.80
CA TRP A 52 10.27 8.08 -12.57
C TRP A 52 9.88 8.32 -14.02
N ASN A 53 10.84 8.22 -14.93
CA ASN A 53 10.55 8.17 -16.36
C ASN A 53 9.99 6.77 -16.70
N PHE A 54 8.68 6.59 -16.48
CA PHE A 54 8.00 5.35 -16.78
C PHE A 54 7.72 5.25 -18.28
N ASP A 55 8.47 4.38 -18.96
CA ASP A 55 8.18 3.98 -20.33
C ASP A 55 7.38 2.65 -20.31
N PRO A 56 6.08 2.66 -20.67
CA PRO A 56 5.25 1.47 -20.65
C PRO A 56 5.76 0.38 -21.62
N GLU A 57 6.51 0.74 -22.66
CA GLU A 57 7.03 -0.20 -23.65
C GLU A 57 8.47 -0.67 -23.33
N ALA A 58 9.13 -0.10 -22.34
CA ALA A 58 10.52 -0.43 -21.99
C ALA A 58 10.69 -1.92 -21.69
N ALA A 59 9.74 -2.51 -20.94
CA ALA A 59 9.76 -3.94 -20.62
C ALA A 59 9.61 -4.82 -21.88
N LYS A 60 8.75 -4.42 -22.82
CA LYS A 60 8.53 -5.14 -24.07
C LYS A 60 9.75 -5.10 -24.98
N LYS A 61 10.40 -3.94 -25.07
CA LYS A 61 11.66 -3.75 -25.82
C LYS A 61 12.83 -4.49 -25.18
N ALA A 62 12.96 -4.45 -23.86
CA ALA A 62 13.99 -5.21 -23.15
C ALA A 62 13.82 -6.72 -23.36
N ARG A 63 12.57 -7.20 -23.37
CA ARG A 63 12.24 -8.60 -23.67
C ARG A 63 12.70 -8.99 -25.08
N SER A 64 12.38 -8.21 -26.11
CA SER A 64 12.79 -8.55 -27.49
C SER A 64 14.30 -8.62 -27.65
N ILE A 65 15.03 -7.64 -27.12
CA ILE A 65 16.51 -7.60 -27.15
C ILE A 65 17.09 -8.81 -26.39
N TYR A 66 16.51 -9.17 -25.26
CA TYR A 66 16.96 -10.31 -24.48
C TYR A 66 16.77 -11.64 -25.22
N TYR A 67 15.63 -11.82 -25.89
CA TYR A 67 15.35 -12.99 -26.73
C TYR A 67 16.27 -13.07 -27.95
N GLU A 68 16.53 -11.95 -28.62
CA GLU A 68 17.45 -11.88 -29.76
C GLU A 68 18.86 -12.29 -29.37
N LYS A 69 19.33 -11.83 -28.20
CA LYS A 69 20.67 -12.13 -27.68
C LYS A 69 20.83 -13.58 -27.19
N ASN A 70 19.85 -14.12 -26.47
CA ASN A 70 19.98 -15.43 -25.77
C ASN A 70 19.21 -16.57 -26.45
N GLY A 71 18.47 -16.29 -27.53
CA GLY A 71 17.74 -17.26 -28.34
C GLY A 71 16.78 -18.13 -27.54
N TYR A 72 16.71 -19.43 -27.85
CA TYR A 72 15.88 -20.42 -27.14
C TYR A 72 16.14 -20.49 -25.63
N ARG A 73 17.38 -20.22 -25.18
CA ARG A 73 17.74 -20.28 -23.74
C ARG A 73 17.09 -19.16 -22.94
N SER A 74 16.65 -18.09 -23.60
CA SER A 74 15.93 -16.96 -22.99
C SER A 74 14.63 -17.40 -22.34
N ALA A 75 13.88 -18.28 -23.01
CA ALA A 75 12.59 -18.77 -22.50
C ALA A 75 12.78 -19.51 -21.17
N LYS A 76 13.74 -20.43 -21.12
CA LYS A 76 14.09 -21.19 -19.91
C LYS A 76 14.63 -20.30 -18.78
N PHE A 77 15.32 -19.22 -19.13
CA PHE A 77 15.85 -18.28 -18.14
C PHE A 77 14.77 -17.38 -17.55
N ILE A 78 13.87 -16.84 -18.38
CA ILE A 78 12.72 -16.04 -17.92
C ILE A 78 11.83 -16.89 -17.02
N GLU A 79 11.56 -18.14 -17.42
CA GLU A 79 10.86 -19.12 -16.59
C GLU A 79 11.57 -19.28 -15.24
N ARG A 80 12.90 -19.47 -15.24
CA ARG A 80 13.70 -19.62 -14.00
C ARG A 80 13.67 -18.38 -13.10
N ILE A 81 13.66 -17.16 -13.66
CA ILE A 81 13.50 -15.94 -12.87
C ILE A 81 12.17 -15.98 -12.12
N GLY A 82 11.08 -16.38 -12.79
CA GLY A 82 9.75 -16.47 -12.18
C GLY A 82 9.65 -17.50 -11.06
N VAL A 83 10.38 -18.62 -11.16
CA VAL A 83 10.36 -19.70 -10.16
C VAL A 83 11.49 -19.62 -9.11
N GLY A 84 12.21 -18.50 -9.00
CA GLY A 84 13.30 -18.31 -8.00
C GLY A 84 14.58 -19.11 -8.30
N LEU A 85 15.68 -18.89 -7.55
CA LEU A 85 17.01 -19.49 -7.77
C LEU A 85 17.43 -20.56 -6.73
N ASP A 86 16.56 -20.88 -5.77
CA ASP A 86 16.84 -21.76 -4.62
C ASP A 86 16.67 -23.26 -4.91
N GLY A 87 16.57 -23.65 -6.19
CA GLY A 87 16.47 -25.05 -6.63
C GLY A 87 15.07 -25.67 -6.53
N ARG A 88 14.08 -25.01 -5.91
CA ARG A 88 12.69 -25.48 -5.81
C ARG A 88 11.82 -25.10 -7.01
N HIS A 89 12.38 -25.24 -8.20
CA HIS A 89 11.75 -24.77 -9.43
C HIS A 89 10.48 -25.57 -9.77
N GLU A 90 10.50 -26.89 -9.54
CA GLU A 90 9.41 -27.79 -9.93
C GLU A 90 8.15 -27.57 -9.08
N GLU A 91 8.32 -27.49 -7.75
CA GLU A 91 7.23 -27.21 -6.80
C GLU A 91 6.53 -25.88 -7.14
N ARG A 92 7.31 -24.84 -7.48
CA ARG A 92 6.75 -23.54 -7.86
C ARG A 92 6.09 -23.55 -9.22
N ARG A 93 6.61 -24.32 -10.17
CA ARG A 93 5.97 -24.50 -11.48
C ARG A 93 4.61 -25.17 -11.30
N GLN A 94 4.54 -26.25 -10.53
CA GLN A 94 3.27 -26.92 -10.21
C GLN A 94 2.29 -25.99 -9.52
N ALA A 95 2.74 -25.25 -8.49
CA ALA A 95 1.88 -24.27 -7.82
C ALA A 95 1.43 -23.13 -8.76
N GLN A 96 2.22 -22.79 -9.78
CA GLN A 96 1.82 -21.81 -10.79
C GLN A 96 0.84 -22.39 -11.79
N GLU A 97 1.04 -23.62 -12.24
CA GLU A 97 0.09 -24.34 -13.10
C GLU A 97 -1.26 -24.54 -12.40
N GLU A 98 -1.28 -24.89 -11.12
CA GLU A 98 -2.50 -24.99 -10.31
C GLU A 98 -3.22 -23.65 -10.17
N ARG A 99 -2.46 -22.56 -10.00
CA ARG A 99 -3.03 -21.20 -10.00
C ARG A 99 -3.57 -20.85 -11.38
N ASP A 100 -2.85 -21.17 -12.44
CA ASP A 100 -3.17 -20.71 -13.78
C ASP A 100 -4.23 -21.63 -14.45
N LEU A 101 -4.58 -22.75 -13.81
CA LEU A 101 -5.65 -23.65 -14.22
C LEU A 101 -6.99 -22.90 -14.31
N GLY A 102 -7.52 -22.77 -15.52
CA GLY A 102 -8.77 -22.04 -15.79
C GLY A 102 -8.62 -20.51 -15.84
N ARG A 103 -7.39 -19.98 -15.73
CA ARG A 103 -7.07 -18.56 -15.86
C ARG A 103 -6.46 -18.32 -17.25
N LEU A 104 -7.23 -17.76 -18.17
CA LEU A 104 -6.78 -17.45 -19.53
C LEU A 104 -5.67 -16.37 -19.50
N ASN A 105 -4.40 -16.78 -19.63
CA ASN A 105 -3.24 -15.98 -20.08
C ASN A 105 -3.20 -14.46 -19.71
N GLY A 106 -3.66 -14.08 -18.52
CA GLY A 106 -3.63 -12.69 -18.05
C GLY A 106 -4.77 -11.77 -18.52
N GLU A 107 -5.82 -12.28 -19.16
CA GLU A 107 -7.05 -11.52 -19.42
C GLU A 107 -8.11 -11.84 -18.36
N HIS A 108 -8.11 -11.11 -17.24
CA HIS A 108 -9.17 -11.22 -16.23
C HIS A 108 -9.98 -9.93 -16.11
N PHE A 109 -11.22 -9.96 -16.62
CA PHE A 109 -12.32 -9.06 -16.19
C PHE A 109 -13.16 -9.70 -15.07
N ILE A 110 -13.02 -11.01 -14.82
CA ILE A 110 -13.83 -11.75 -13.84
C ILE A 110 -12.92 -12.39 -12.79
N ASN A 111 -13.21 -12.12 -11.51
CA ASN A 111 -12.56 -12.78 -10.37
C ASN A 111 -13.05 -14.22 -10.25
N TYR A 112 -12.12 -15.16 -10.16
CA TYR A 112 -12.40 -16.58 -9.96
C TYR A 112 -12.38 -16.97 -8.47
N PRO A 113 -13.11 -18.03 -8.06
CA PRO A 113 -13.82 -18.99 -8.91
C PRO A 113 -15.09 -18.41 -9.54
N ALA A 114 -15.37 -18.78 -10.80
CA ALA A 114 -16.69 -18.55 -11.37
C ALA A 114 -17.68 -19.37 -10.53
N GLU A 115 -18.64 -18.71 -9.90
CA GLU A 115 -19.74 -19.41 -9.23
C GLU A 115 -20.37 -20.35 -10.26
N ILE A 116 -20.44 -21.63 -9.91
CA ILE A 116 -21.05 -22.67 -10.75
C ILE A 116 -22.55 -22.35 -10.80
N ALA A 117 -23.01 -21.85 -11.95
CA ALA A 117 -24.43 -21.77 -12.31
C ALA A 117 -24.89 -23.07 -12.96
#